data_AF-A0A3M1CBE7-F1
#
_entry.id   AF-A0A3M1CBE7-F1
#
_cell.length_a   1.000
_cell.length_b   1.000
_cell.length_c   1.000
_cell.angle_alpha   90.00
_cell.angle_beta   90.00
_cell.angle_gamma   90.00
#
_symmetry.space_group_name_H-M   'P 1'
#
loop_
_entity.id
_entity.type
_entity.pdbx_description
1 polymer ?
#
loop_
_entity_poly.entity_id
_entity_poly.type
_entity_poly.pdbx_seq_one_letter_code
_entity_poly.pdbx_strand_id
1 'polypeptide(L)'
;MMSSNPIGKFSMTTLVVGVLLVILGTVGFFLPYLMSLSTALFFAWLLIVGGVMWGIHVLKYNVRSFLDWLKPVLLVVIGGMMLYSPLSSVAAIGLLLSVYLLLDAFGSFALANAFYPTKGWGWMIFNGIASLILALLFLIGWPTTSLWLVGLYVSISLFFDGVSLIALGLTFRSLSRSS
;
A
#
# COMPACT_ATOMS: atom_id res chain seq x y z
N MET A 1 31.01 13.72 24.91
CA MET A 1 29.90 12.77 24.65
C MET A 1 28.70 13.59 24.23
N MET A 2 28.44 13.67 22.92
CA MET A 2 27.37 14.49 22.32
C MET A 2 26.01 13.82 22.55
N SER A 3 25.11 14.52 23.24
CA SER A 3 23.68 14.18 23.28
C SER A 3 23.07 14.47 21.91
N SER A 4 23.10 13.48 21.02
CA SER A 4 22.29 13.54 19.80
C SER A 4 20.83 13.53 20.23
N ASN A 5 20.17 14.68 20.18
CA ASN A 5 18.78 14.82 20.60
C ASN A 5 17.91 13.87 19.73
N PRO A 6 17.45 12.72 20.26
CA PRO A 6 16.90 11.65 19.43
C PRO A 6 15.61 12.09 18.73
N ILE A 7 14.88 13.01 19.35
CA ILE A 7 13.64 13.61 18.86
C ILE A 7 13.91 14.49 17.62
N GLY A 8 14.98 15.29 17.65
CA GLY A 8 15.35 16.16 16.52
C GLY A 8 15.79 15.38 15.27
N LYS A 9 16.57 14.31 15.46
CA LYS A 9 17.00 13.43 14.35
C LYS A 9 15.84 12.61 13.77
N PHE A 10 14.92 12.17 14.63
CA PHE A 10 13.70 11.48 14.20
C PHE A 10 12.81 12.39 13.36
N SER A 11 12.52 13.61 13.84
CA SER A 11 11.75 14.61 13.10
C SER A 11 12.34 14.94 11.73
N MET A 12 13.67 15.10 11.63
CA MET A 12 14.34 15.36 10.35
C MET A 12 14.21 14.17 9.39
N THR A 13 14.37 12.94 9.87
CA THR A 13 14.22 11.74 9.05
C THR A 13 12.79 11.61 8.52
N THR A 14 11.78 11.84 9.38
CA THR A 14 10.37 11.82 8.99
C THR A 14 10.06 12.86 7.91
N LEU A 15 10.60 14.07 8.02
CA LEU A 15 10.44 15.12 7.00
C LEU A 15 11.06 14.71 5.67
N VAL A 16 12.29 14.16 5.68
CA VAL A 16 12.97 13.74 4.45
C VAL A 16 12.18 12.62 3.76
N VAL A 17 11.74 11.61 4.51
CA VAL A 17 10.91 10.52 3.98
C VAL A 17 9.60 11.09 3.41
N GLY A 18 8.94 11.99 4.13
CA GLY A 18 7.70 12.63 3.65
C GLY A 18 7.89 13.39 2.34
N VAL A 19 8.95 14.18 2.21
CA VAL A 19 9.27 14.89 0.95
C VAL A 19 9.56 13.91 -0.18
N LEU A 20 10.33 12.85 0.08
CA LEU A 20 10.61 11.82 -0.93
C LEU A 20 9.33 11.12 -1.39
N LEU A 21 8.41 10.79 -0.48
CA LEU A 21 7.13 10.18 -0.82
C LEU A 21 6.23 11.11 -1.63
N VAL A 22 6.18 12.41 -1.28
CA VAL A 22 5.45 13.41 -2.08
C VAL A 22 6.00 13.45 -3.50
N ILE A 23 7.32 13.57 -3.66
CA ILE A 23 7.97 13.58 -4.97
C ILE A 23 7.62 12.31 -5.75
N LEU A 24 7.78 11.14 -5.12
CA LEU A 24 7.50 9.85 -5.74
C LEU A 24 6.03 9.74 -6.18
N GLY A 25 5.09 10.18 -5.34
CA GLY A 25 3.66 10.23 -5.65
C GLY A 25 3.35 11.18 -6.81
N THR A 26 3.91 12.40 -6.82
CA THR A 26 3.73 13.33 -7.94
C THR A 26 4.31 12.80 -9.25
N VAL A 27 5.52 12.24 -9.24
CA VAL A 27 6.13 11.63 -10.45
C VAL A 27 5.29 10.44 -10.91
N GLY A 28 4.81 9.63 -9.97
CA GLY A 28 3.96 8.49 -10.26
C GLY A 28 2.64 8.84 -10.92
N PHE A 29 2.05 9.98 -10.54
CA PHE A 29 0.83 10.48 -11.15
C PHE A 29 0.98 10.72 -12.67
N PHE A 30 2.15 11.21 -13.12
CA PHE A 30 2.43 11.41 -14.55
C PHE A 30 2.80 10.12 -15.29
N LEU A 31 3.28 9.11 -14.56
CA LEU A 31 3.74 7.83 -15.12
C LEU A 31 3.00 6.63 -14.49
N PRO A 32 1.66 6.57 -14.58
CA PRO A 32 0.87 5.58 -13.85
C PRO A 32 1.18 4.14 -14.27
N TYR A 33 1.44 3.91 -15.56
CA TYR A 33 1.82 2.58 -16.07
C TYR A 33 3.10 2.05 -15.43
N LEU A 34 4.09 2.93 -15.23
CA LEU A 34 5.38 2.58 -14.65
C LEU A 34 5.24 2.32 -13.15
N MET A 35 4.37 3.07 -12.47
CA MET A 35 4.01 2.82 -11.08
C MET A 35 3.30 1.48 -10.91
N SER A 36 2.32 1.15 -11.74
CA SER A 36 1.63 -0.15 -11.69
C SER A 36 2.60 -1.32 -11.83
N LEU A 37 3.52 -1.25 -12.80
CA LEU A 37 4.54 -2.27 -12.99
C LEU A 37 5.49 -2.36 -11.80
N SER A 38 5.93 -1.21 -11.28
CA SER A 38 6.81 -1.16 -10.10
C SER A 38 6.14 -1.80 -8.88
N THR A 39 4.85 -1.52 -8.66
CA THR A 39 4.06 -2.18 -7.61
C THR A 39 4.00 -3.68 -7.84
N ALA A 40 3.69 -4.15 -9.05
CA ALA A 40 3.63 -5.58 -9.35
C ALA A 40 4.97 -6.29 -9.10
N LEU A 41 6.08 -5.70 -9.52
CA LEU A 41 7.42 -6.23 -9.28
C LEU A 41 7.78 -6.25 -7.80
N PHE A 42 7.41 -5.21 -7.06
CA PHE A 42 7.60 -5.14 -5.63
C PHE A 42 6.85 -6.27 -4.90
N PHE A 43 5.56 -6.46 -5.21
CA PHE A 43 4.77 -7.56 -4.66
C PHE A 43 5.35 -8.94 -5.03
N ALA A 44 5.79 -9.12 -6.27
CA ALA A 44 6.43 -10.36 -6.72
C ALA A 44 7.67 -10.67 -5.87
N TRP A 45 8.51 -9.66 -5.61
CA TRP A 45 9.70 -9.86 -4.79
C TRP A 45 9.37 -10.18 -3.33
N LEU A 46 8.36 -9.52 -2.75
CA LEU A 46 7.89 -9.81 -1.40
C LEU A 46 7.44 -11.27 -1.27
N LEU A 47 6.71 -11.80 -2.26
CA LEU A 47 6.26 -13.19 -2.24
C LEU A 47 7.44 -14.17 -2.30
N ILE A 48 8.44 -13.93 -3.16
CA ILE A 48 9.59 -14.84 -3.25
C ILE A 48 10.43 -14.76 -1.98
N VAL A 49 10.75 -13.56 -1.48
CA VAL A 49 11.52 -13.42 -0.23
C VAL A 49 10.76 -14.06 0.93
N GLY A 50 9.45 -13.83 1.04
CA GLY A 50 8.60 -14.47 2.04
C GLY A 50 8.59 -16.00 1.90
N GLY A 51 8.51 -16.52 0.68
CA GLY A 51 8.57 -17.95 0.38
C GLY A 51 9.91 -18.59 0.75
N VAL A 52 11.02 -17.91 0.46
CA VAL A 52 12.37 -18.34 0.85
C VAL A 52 12.54 -18.33 2.37
N MET A 53 12.13 -17.25 3.04
CA MET A 53 12.18 -17.18 4.51
C MET A 53 11.36 -18.30 5.16
N TRP A 54 10.17 -18.57 4.64
CA TRP A 54 9.32 -19.64 5.14
C TRP A 54 9.89 -21.02 4.81
N GLY A 55 10.55 -21.18 3.65
CA GLY A 55 11.30 -22.40 3.31
C GLY A 55 12.46 -22.65 4.27
N ILE A 56 13.23 -21.62 4.63
CA ILE A 56 14.30 -21.72 5.64
C ILE A 56 13.72 -22.14 7.00
N HIS A 57 12.55 -21.61 7.37
CA HIS A 57 11.85 -22.01 8.59
C HIS A 57 11.49 -23.51 8.56
N VAL A 58 10.86 -23.99 7.49
CA VAL A 58 10.51 -25.41 7.29
C VAL A 58 11.73 -26.31 7.40
N LEU A 59 12.85 -25.93 6.78
CA LEU A 59 14.12 -26.64 6.86
C LEU A 59 14.65 -26.74 8.30
N LYS A 60 14.53 -25.67 9.10
CA LYS A 60 15.04 -25.63 10.48
C LYS A 60 14.20 -26.45 11.46
N TYR A 61 12.88 -26.51 11.27
CA TYR A 61 11.97 -27.21 12.20
C TYR A 61 11.69 -28.68 11.83
N ASN A 62 12.42 -29.23 10.85
CA ASN A 62 12.44 -30.64 10.46
C ASN A 62 11.04 -31.28 10.32
N VAL A 63 10.19 -30.57 9.60
CA VAL A 63 8.81 -30.94 9.32
C VAL A 63 8.78 -32.06 8.28
N ARG A 64 8.13 -33.19 8.62
CA ARG A 64 8.16 -34.45 7.85
C ARG A 64 7.08 -34.53 6.76
N SER A 65 6.16 -33.57 6.68
CA SER A 65 4.99 -33.65 5.80
C SER A 65 5.15 -32.80 4.54
N PHE A 66 4.63 -33.29 3.41
CA PHE A 66 4.56 -32.53 2.16
C PHE A 66 3.77 -31.22 2.30
N LEU A 67 2.76 -31.20 3.19
CA LEU A 67 1.94 -30.00 3.44
C LEU A 67 2.78 -28.84 3.98
N ASP A 68 3.88 -29.12 4.68
CA ASP A 68 4.79 -28.12 5.21
C ASP A 68 5.63 -27.47 4.10
N TRP A 69 5.64 -27.99 2.87
CA TRP A 69 6.28 -27.34 1.73
C TRP A 69 5.30 -26.62 0.82
N LEU A 70 3.99 -26.75 1.05
CA LEU A 70 2.97 -26.15 0.20
C LEU A 70 3.06 -24.62 0.18
N LYS A 71 3.07 -23.98 1.35
CA LYS A 71 3.13 -22.52 1.47
C LYS A 71 4.39 -21.88 0.85
N PRO A 72 5.63 -22.32 1.15
CA PRO A 72 6.83 -21.68 0.64
C PRO A 72 6.96 -21.89 -0.88
N VAL A 73 6.64 -23.08 -1.37
CA VAL A 73 6.63 -23.37 -2.81
C VAL A 73 5.59 -22.50 -3.51
N LEU A 74 4.37 -22.41 -2.98
CA LEU A 74 3.32 -21.59 -3.56
C LEU A 74 3.74 -20.10 -3.64
N LEU A 75 4.33 -19.56 -2.58
CA LEU A 75 4.81 -18.17 -2.55
C LEU A 75 5.89 -17.91 -3.59
N VAL A 76 6.89 -18.81 -3.70
CA VAL A 76 7.97 -18.67 -4.69
C VAL A 76 7.44 -18.83 -6.12
N VAL A 77 6.54 -19.79 -6.36
CA VAL A 77 5.95 -20.04 -7.68
C VAL A 77 5.09 -18.86 -8.11
N ILE A 78 4.18 -18.38 -7.25
CA ILE A 78 3.32 -17.23 -7.57
C ILE A 78 4.20 -15.99 -7.81
N GLY A 79 5.16 -15.71 -6.94
CA GLY A 79 6.07 -14.59 -7.15
C GLY A 79 6.89 -14.71 -8.43
N GLY A 80 7.36 -15.91 -8.78
CA GLY A 80 8.05 -16.19 -10.05
C GLY A 80 7.15 -15.99 -11.27
N MET A 81 5.90 -16.47 -11.21
CA MET A 81 4.89 -16.23 -12.25
C MET A 81 4.60 -14.73 -12.41
N MET A 82 4.59 -13.98 -11.30
CA MET A 82 4.38 -12.54 -11.34
C MET A 82 5.53 -11.80 -12.03
N LEU A 83 6.77 -12.23 -11.81
CA LEU A 83 7.95 -11.70 -12.52
C LEU A 83 7.95 -12.08 -14.02
N TYR A 84 7.44 -13.26 -14.36
CA TYR A 84 7.36 -13.72 -15.75
C TYR A 84 6.33 -12.93 -16.57
N SER A 85 5.15 -12.65 -16.00
CA SER A 85 4.14 -11.78 -16.62
C SER A 85 3.71 -10.66 -15.67
N PRO A 86 4.47 -9.54 -15.63
CA PRO A 86 4.12 -8.39 -14.80
C PRO A 86 2.77 -7.78 -15.19
N LEU A 87 2.39 -7.80 -16.48
CA LEU A 87 1.12 -7.26 -16.94
C LEU A 87 -0.07 -8.03 -16.36
N SER A 88 -0.02 -9.36 -16.36
CA SER A 88 -1.06 -10.19 -15.74
C SER A 88 -1.11 -9.98 -14.23
N SER A 89 0.04 -9.72 -13.60
CA SER A 89 0.14 -9.42 -12.17
C SER A 89 -0.55 -8.12 -11.80
N VAL A 90 -0.38 -7.07 -12.60
CA VAL A 90 -1.09 -5.80 -12.39
C VAL A 90 -2.61 -6.01 -12.46
N ALA A 91 -3.10 -6.84 -13.39
CA ALA A 91 -4.52 -7.16 -13.49
C ALA A 91 -5.03 -7.90 -12.23
N ALA A 92 -4.25 -8.81 -11.66
CA ALA A 92 -4.60 -9.48 -10.41
C ALA A 92 -4.60 -8.52 -9.21
N ILE A 93 -3.59 -7.64 -9.12
CA ILE A 93 -3.51 -6.59 -8.09
C ILE A 93 -4.70 -5.63 -8.21
N GLY A 94 -5.13 -5.28 -9.43
CA GLY A 94 -6.31 -4.46 -9.67
C GLY A 94 -7.59 -5.09 -9.12
N LEU A 95 -7.77 -6.41 -9.26
CA LEU A 95 -8.91 -7.10 -8.65
C LEU A 95 -8.85 -7.08 -7.12
N LEU A 96 -7.66 -7.32 -6.54
CA LEU A 96 -7.48 -7.23 -5.10
C LEU A 96 -7.79 -5.82 -4.57
N LEU A 97 -7.34 -4.78 -5.29
CA LEU A 97 -7.68 -3.39 -4.99
C LEU A 97 -9.18 -3.13 -5.12
N SER A 98 -9.85 -3.71 -6.11
CA SER A 98 -11.31 -3.59 -6.27
C SER A 98 -12.04 -4.14 -5.05
N VAL A 99 -11.64 -5.33 -4.59
CA VAL A 99 -12.22 -5.95 -3.39
C VAL A 99 -11.95 -5.09 -2.15
N TYR A 100 -10.73 -4.59 -1.99
CA TYR A 100 -10.39 -3.66 -0.91
C TYR A 100 -11.29 -2.42 -0.93
N LEU A 101 -11.46 -1.78 -2.10
CA LEU A 101 -12.28 -0.59 -2.26
C LEU A 101 -13.78 -0.85 -2.00
N LEU A 102 -14.29 -2.04 -2.34
CA LEU A 102 -15.64 -2.44 -1.96
C LEU A 102 -15.78 -2.55 -0.44
N LEU A 103 -14.84 -3.21 0.22
CA LEU A 103 -14.84 -3.34 1.68
C LEU A 103 -14.73 -1.96 2.36
N ASP A 104 -13.89 -1.08 1.82
CA ASP A 104 -13.76 0.30 2.30
C ASP A 104 -15.06 1.10 2.11
N ALA A 105 -15.75 0.92 0.98
CA ALA A 105 -17.05 1.55 0.72
C ALA A 105 -18.10 1.11 1.75
N PHE A 106 -18.27 -0.20 1.94
CA PHE A 106 -19.22 -0.75 2.92
C PHE A 106 -18.86 -0.35 4.36
N GLY A 107 -17.56 -0.39 4.70
CA GLY A 107 -17.07 0.05 6.00
C GLY A 107 -17.34 1.53 6.25
N SER A 108 -17.09 2.38 5.26
CA SER A 108 -17.35 3.82 5.32
C SER A 108 -18.84 4.13 5.52
N PHE A 109 -19.73 3.41 4.82
CA PHE A 109 -21.18 3.56 5.02
C PHE A 109 -21.65 3.05 6.39
N ALA A 110 -21.10 1.94 6.87
CA ALA A 110 -21.42 1.41 8.19
C ALA A 110 -20.97 2.36 9.31
N LEU A 111 -19.75 2.88 9.20
CA LEU A 111 -19.21 3.86 10.15
C LEU A 111 -19.99 5.18 10.09
N ALA A 112 -20.36 5.64 8.90
CA ALA A 112 -21.27 6.76 8.77
C ALA A 112 -22.53 6.45 9.60
N ASN A 113 -23.27 5.39 9.31
CA ASN A 113 -24.50 5.09 10.04
C ASN A 113 -24.32 5.03 11.58
N ALA A 114 -23.19 4.50 12.06
CA ALA A 114 -22.88 4.44 13.50
C ALA A 114 -22.56 5.79 14.14
N PHE A 115 -21.92 6.71 13.41
CA PHE A 115 -21.48 8.01 13.93
C PHE A 115 -22.44 9.16 13.58
N TYR A 116 -23.61 8.87 13.02
CA TYR A 116 -24.63 9.89 12.79
C TYR A 116 -25.20 10.43 14.12
N PRO A 117 -25.31 11.76 14.36
CA PRO A 117 -24.99 12.92 13.51
C PRO A 117 -23.73 13.69 13.98
N THR A 118 -22.65 13.00 14.35
CA THR A 118 -21.40 13.65 14.79
C THR A 118 -20.70 14.42 13.65
N LYS A 119 -19.87 15.40 14.02
CA LYS A 119 -19.04 16.16 13.06
C LYS A 119 -18.09 15.19 12.33
N GLY A 120 -18.19 15.15 11.00
CA GLY A 120 -17.33 14.30 10.14
C GLY A 120 -18.09 13.21 9.38
N TRP A 121 -19.34 12.90 9.78
CA TRP A 121 -20.17 11.88 9.14
C TRP A 121 -20.30 12.02 7.62
N GLY A 122 -20.52 13.24 7.12
CA GLY A 122 -20.66 13.49 5.69
C GLY A 122 -19.40 13.15 4.87
N TRP A 123 -18.21 13.31 5.46
CA TRP A 123 -16.96 12.91 4.83
C TRP A 123 -16.83 11.39 4.70
N MET A 124 -17.39 10.63 5.64
CA MET A 124 -17.41 9.17 5.61
C MET A 124 -18.30 8.65 4.48
N ILE A 125 -19.47 9.27 4.27
CA ILE A 125 -20.32 8.94 3.12
C ILE A 125 -19.63 9.26 1.80
N PHE A 126 -19.01 10.44 1.71
CA PHE A 126 -18.29 10.84 0.51
C PHE A 126 -17.17 9.83 0.18
N ASN A 127 -16.39 9.41 1.17
CA ASN A 127 -15.38 8.37 1.01
C ASN A 127 -16.00 7.06 0.52
N GLY A 128 -17.10 6.62 1.14
CA GLY A 128 -17.78 5.38 0.74
C GLY A 128 -18.26 5.40 -0.71
N ILE A 129 -18.83 6.51 -1.17
CA ILE A 129 -19.26 6.69 -2.57
C ILE A 129 -18.05 6.68 -3.50
N ALA A 130 -16.99 7.42 -3.16
CA ALA A 130 -15.77 7.47 -3.98
C ALA A 130 -15.13 6.08 -4.13
N SER A 131 -14.97 5.34 -3.02
CA SER A 131 -14.43 3.98 -3.03
C SER A 131 -15.30 3.02 -3.83
N LEU A 132 -16.64 3.13 -3.73
CA LEU A 132 -17.56 2.31 -4.52
C LEU A 132 -17.44 2.58 -6.03
N ILE A 133 -17.36 3.85 -6.43
CA ILE A 133 -17.20 4.25 -7.83
C ILE A 133 -15.87 3.70 -8.38
N LEU A 134 -14.77 3.88 -7.63
CA LEU A 134 -13.46 3.37 -8.04
C LEU A 134 -13.47 1.84 -8.17
N ALA A 135 -14.07 1.13 -7.21
CA ALA A 135 -14.18 -0.32 -7.28
C ALA A 135 -14.94 -0.78 -8.54
N LEU A 136 -16.06 -0.14 -8.87
CA LEU A 136 -16.84 -0.46 -10.07
C LEU A 136 -16.06 -0.15 -11.35
N LEU A 137 -15.30 0.96 -11.38
CA LEU A 137 -14.44 1.30 -12.52
C LEU A 137 -13.36 0.25 -12.77
N PHE A 138 -12.77 -0.29 -11.70
CA PHE A 138 -11.84 -1.41 -11.84
C PHE A 138 -12.54 -2.65 -12.41
N LEU A 139 -13.69 -3.04 -11.85
CA LEU A 139 -14.40 -4.28 -12.24
C LEU A 139 -14.90 -4.24 -13.69
N ILE A 140 -15.48 -3.12 -14.12
CA ILE A 140 -16.05 -2.98 -15.48
C ILE A 140 -14.93 -2.91 -16.53
N GLY A 141 -13.82 -2.23 -16.22
CA GLY A 141 -12.72 -2.02 -17.16
C GLY A 141 -11.62 -3.08 -17.11
N TRP A 142 -11.77 -4.09 -16.27
CA TRP A 142 -10.77 -5.14 -16.10
C TRP A 142 -10.60 -5.96 -17.39
N PRO A 143 -9.36 -6.36 -17.75
CA PRO A 143 -8.07 -6.12 -17.09
C PRO A 143 -7.38 -4.82 -17.50
N THR A 144 -7.82 -4.19 -18.59
CA THR A 144 -7.13 -3.06 -19.23
C THR A 144 -7.02 -1.84 -18.32
N THR A 145 -8.05 -1.53 -17.54
CA THR A 145 -8.04 -0.35 -16.65
C THR A 145 -7.12 -0.52 -15.45
N SER A 146 -6.77 -1.75 -15.07
CA SER A 146 -5.85 -2.00 -13.96
C SER A 146 -4.46 -1.41 -14.22
N LEU A 147 -4.02 -1.36 -15.48
CA LEU A 147 -2.69 -0.84 -15.84
C LEU A 147 -2.47 0.62 -15.45
N TRP A 148 -3.52 1.45 -15.46
CA TRP A 148 -3.39 2.87 -15.12
C TRP A 148 -4.03 3.18 -13.75
N LEU A 149 -5.13 2.52 -13.38
CA LEU A 149 -5.81 2.76 -12.09
C LEU A 149 -4.96 2.31 -10.90
N VAL A 150 -4.25 1.16 -10.98
CA VAL A 150 -3.39 0.70 -9.87
C VAL A 150 -2.30 1.74 -9.60
N GLY A 151 -1.60 2.18 -10.66
CA GLY A 151 -0.53 3.15 -10.55
C GLY A 151 -1.00 4.51 -10.07
N LEU A 152 -2.17 4.98 -10.52
CA LEU A 152 -2.76 6.21 -9.99
C LEU A 152 -3.12 6.07 -8.51
N TYR A 153 -3.79 4.99 -8.13
CA TYR A 153 -4.16 4.73 -6.74
C TYR A 153 -2.92 4.73 -5.83
N VAL A 154 -1.88 4.00 -6.22
CA VAL A 154 -0.60 3.94 -5.50
C VAL A 154 0.06 5.32 -5.41
N SER A 155 0.09 6.06 -6.52
CA SER A 155 0.71 7.39 -6.58
C SER A 155 0.01 8.40 -5.66
N ILE A 156 -1.33 8.38 -5.67
CA ILE A 156 -2.16 9.22 -4.80
C ILE A 156 -1.92 8.84 -3.34
N SER A 157 -1.90 7.54 -3.01
CA SER A 157 -1.60 7.07 -1.65
C SER A 157 -0.23 7.58 -1.19
N LEU A 158 0.82 7.39 -1.98
CA LEU A 158 2.18 7.85 -1.64
C LEU A 158 2.25 9.36 -1.44
N PHE A 159 1.50 10.13 -2.24
CA PHE A 159 1.41 11.56 -2.08
C PHE A 159 0.79 11.95 -0.72
N PHE A 160 -0.37 11.37 -0.40
CA PHE A 160 -1.06 11.64 0.88
C PHE A 160 -0.27 11.14 2.09
N ASP A 161 0.39 9.99 1.98
CA ASP A 161 1.30 9.46 3.00
C ASP A 161 2.47 10.43 3.22
N GLY A 162 3.05 10.95 2.14
CA GLY A 162 4.11 11.95 2.18
C GLY A 162 3.68 13.25 2.86
N VAL A 163 2.52 13.80 2.49
CA VAL A 163 1.96 15.00 3.12
C VAL A 163 1.71 14.77 4.62
N SER A 164 1.17 13.60 4.97
CA SER A 164 0.91 13.20 6.36
C SER A 164 2.20 13.12 7.17
N LEU A 165 3.27 12.51 6.63
CA LEU A 165 4.57 12.45 7.29
C LEU A 165 5.23 13.83 7.41
N ILE A 166 5.06 14.73 6.44
CA ILE A 166 5.56 16.10 6.54
C ILE A 166 4.86 16.82 7.71
N ALA A 167 3.53 16.73 7.78
CA ALA A 167 2.75 17.35 8.87
C ALA A 167 3.16 16.81 10.25
N LEU A 168 3.34 15.49 10.39
CA LEU A 168 3.84 14.86 11.61
C LEU A 168 5.27 15.32 11.94
N GLY A 169 6.17 15.33 10.95
CA GLY A 169 7.56 15.74 11.12
C GLY A 169 7.70 17.19 11.58
N LEU A 170 6.87 18.10 11.05
CA LEU A 170 6.79 19.50 11.48
C LEU A 170 6.28 19.63 12.93
N THR A 171 5.29 18.81 13.30
CA THR A 171 4.73 18.78 14.67
C THR A 171 5.77 18.29 15.69
N PHE A 172 6.52 17.24 15.37
CA PHE A 172 7.61 16.79 16.25
C PHE A 172 8.75 17.82 16.34
N ARG A 173 9.00 18.58 15.26
CA ARG A 173 10.02 19.64 15.26
C ARG A 173 9.64 20.82 16.15
N SER A 174 8.36 21.21 16.17
CA SER A 174 7.89 22.30 17.02
C SER A 174 7.95 21.91 18.50
N LEU A 175 7.53 20.69 18.84
CA LEU A 175 7.61 20.17 20.21
C LEU A 175 9.06 20.07 20.73
N SER A 176 10.01 19.65 19.90
CA SER A 176 11.43 19.61 20.26
C SER A 176 12.06 21.00 20.43
N ARG A 177 11.45 22.06 19.90
CA ARG A 177 11.94 23.45 20.05
C ARG A 177 11.35 24.17 21.25
N SER A 178 10.22 23.68 21.78
CA SER A 178 9.56 24.25 22.96
C SER A 178 10.00 23.62 24.29
N SER A 179 10.82 22.55 24.25
CA SER A 179 11.45 21.89 25.40
C SER A 179 12.91 22.29 25.53
#